data_AF-A0A919V5I1-F1
#
_entry.id   AF-A0A919V5I1-F1
#
_cell.length_a   1.000
_cell.length_b   1.000
_cell.length_c   1.000
_cell.angle_alpha   90.00
_cell.angle_beta   90.00
_cell.angle_gamma   90.00
#
_symmetry.space_group_name_H-M   'P 1'
#
loop_
_entity.id
_entity.type
_entity.pdbx_description
1 polymer ?
#
loop_
_entity_poly.entity_id
_entity_poly.type
_entity_poly.pdbx_seq_one_letter_code
_entity_poly.pdbx_strand_id
1 'polypeptide(L)'
;MTKPVMATAILRLVHEGRLRPDDRLSTLLTQVVDLVEQADEITLGRLINHTAGIPDYAEVLMQDPVYFQDSTLYKPADILNTYRKMPNTQEPGEKFSYSNTGYFLLAMIA
;
A
#
# COMPACT_ATOMS: atom_id res chain seq x y z
N MET A 1 -15.84 5.53 2.89
CA MET A 1 -15.54 4.90 1.58
C MET A 1 -14.45 5.71 0.88
N THR A 2 -13.20 5.26 0.88
CA THR A 2 -12.06 5.99 0.28
C THR A 2 -11.36 5.20 -0.84
N LYS A 3 -11.22 3.88 -0.67
CA LYS A 3 -10.54 3.01 -1.66
C LYS A 3 -11.10 3.10 -3.08
N PRO A 4 -12.44 3.02 -3.31
CA PRO A 4 -12.97 3.14 -4.68
C PRO A 4 -12.60 4.48 -5.33
N VAL A 5 -12.63 5.58 -4.58
CA VAL A 5 -12.26 6.91 -5.09
C VAL A 5 -10.78 6.95 -5.48
N MET A 6 -9.90 6.42 -4.64
CA MET A 6 -8.46 6.34 -4.92
C MET A 6 -8.18 5.45 -6.14
N ALA A 7 -8.82 4.28 -6.20
CA ALA A 7 -8.71 3.37 -7.35
C ALA A 7 -9.18 4.05 -8.63
N THR A 8 -10.28 4.81 -8.61
CA THR A 8 -10.75 5.59 -9.76
C THR A 8 -9.73 6.64 -10.20
N ALA A 9 -9.10 7.36 -9.25
CA ALA A 9 -8.08 8.36 -9.57
C ALA A 9 -6.86 7.72 -10.26
N ILE A 10 -6.37 6.59 -9.75
CA ILE A 10 -5.26 5.84 -10.37
C ILE A 10 -5.66 5.29 -11.75
N LEU A 11 -6.86 4.69 -11.87
CA LEU A 11 -7.34 4.15 -13.14
C LEU A 11 -7.52 5.23 -14.20
N ARG A 12 -7.82 6.47 -13.80
CA ARG A 12 -7.83 7.62 -14.70
C ARG A 12 -6.43 7.91 -15.26
N LEU A 13 -5.39 7.92 -14.42
CA LEU A 13 -4.00 8.09 -14.85
C LEU A 13 -3.53 6.95 -15.78
N VAL A 14 -4.00 5.72 -15.52
CA VAL A 14 -3.76 4.57 -16.41
C VAL A 14 -4.43 4.79 -17.77
N HIS A 15 -5.68 5.24 -17.78
CA HIS A 15 -6.40 5.53 -19.02
C HIS A 15 -5.73 6.64 -19.85
N GLU A 16 -5.13 7.64 -19.17
CA GLU A 16 -4.36 8.71 -19.81
C GLU A 16 -2.95 8.27 -20.26
N GLY A 17 -2.57 7.00 -20.03
CA GLY A 17 -1.26 6.46 -20.39
C GLY A 17 -0.10 6.97 -19.54
N ARG A 18 -0.40 7.65 -18.42
CA ARG A 18 0.60 8.20 -17.49
C ARG A 18 1.14 7.16 -16.53
N LEU A 19 0.37 6.11 -16.28
CA LEU A 19 0.71 4.93 -15.49
C LEU A 19 0.30 3.68 -16.24
N ARG A 20 0.88 2.53 -15.89
CA ARG A 20 0.49 1.21 -16.39
C ARG A 20 0.23 0.27 -15.22
N PRO A 21 -0.73 -0.66 -15.33
CA PRO A 21 -0.98 -1.66 -14.29
C PRO A 21 0.26 -2.49 -13.91
N ASP A 22 1.17 -2.70 -14.86
CA ASP A 22 2.41 -3.47 -14.67
C ASP A 22 3.59 -2.63 -14.22
N ASP A 23 3.43 -1.31 -14.02
CA ASP A 23 4.48 -0.48 -13.46
C ASP A 23 4.80 -0.97 -12.04
N ARG A 24 6.10 -1.16 -11.79
CA ARG A 24 6.61 -1.74 -10.54
C ARG A 24 6.66 -0.68 -9.46
N LEU A 25 6.32 -1.08 -8.23
CA LEU A 25 6.41 -0.23 -7.06
C LEU A 25 7.81 0.35 -6.88
N SER A 26 8.84 -0.47 -7.11
CA SER A 26 10.24 -0.03 -7.04
C SER A 26 10.61 1.10 -8.01
N THR A 27 9.93 1.21 -9.14
CA THR A 27 10.12 2.29 -10.10
C THR A 27 9.27 3.51 -9.74
N LEU A 28 8.04 3.29 -9.26
CA LEU A 28 7.08 4.35 -8.96
C LEU A 28 7.40 5.09 -7.65
N LEU A 29 7.95 4.40 -6.65
CA LEU A 29 8.27 4.96 -5.33
C LEU A 29 9.65 4.48 -4.87
N THR A 30 10.70 5.05 -5.46
CA THR A 30 12.09 4.69 -5.12
C THR A 30 12.43 4.83 -3.63
N GLN A 31 11.79 5.78 -2.93
CA GLN A 31 12.01 6.06 -1.51
C GLN A 31 11.42 5.02 -0.55
N VAL A 32 10.58 4.09 -1.02
CA VAL A 32 9.97 3.03 -0.18
C VAL A 32 10.51 1.63 -0.50
N VAL A 33 11.44 1.49 -1.44
CA VAL A 33 11.97 0.19 -1.88
C VAL A 33 12.60 -0.59 -0.73
N ASP A 34 13.41 0.07 0.09
CA ASP A 34 14.04 -0.56 1.26
C ASP A 34 13.07 -0.81 2.42
N LEU A 35 11.82 -0.38 2.29
CA LEU A 35 10.77 -0.60 3.27
C LEU A 35 9.92 -1.80 2.90
N VAL A 36 9.81 -2.10 1.60
CA VAL A 36 8.87 -3.06 1.03
C VAL A 36 9.61 -4.30 0.53
N GLU A 37 9.32 -5.44 1.14
CA GLU A 37 9.82 -6.72 0.65
C GLU A 37 9.27 -7.00 -0.77
N GLN A 38 10.16 -7.41 -1.69
CA GLN A 38 9.83 -7.69 -3.10
C GLN A 38 9.16 -6.51 -3.83
N ALA A 39 9.56 -5.27 -3.50
CA ALA A 39 9.06 -4.06 -4.17
C ALA A 39 9.26 -4.05 -5.71
N ASP A 40 10.21 -4.84 -6.22
CA ASP A 40 10.49 -5.04 -7.63
C ASP A 40 9.54 -6.03 -8.33
N GLU A 41 8.81 -6.85 -7.57
CA GLU A 41 7.78 -7.74 -8.09
C GLU A 41 6.36 -7.18 -7.92
N ILE A 42 6.16 -6.26 -6.97
CA ILE A 42 4.86 -5.63 -6.73
C ILE A 42 4.55 -4.62 -7.83
N THR A 43 3.37 -4.73 -8.44
CA THR A 43 2.90 -3.82 -9.50
C THR A 43 1.75 -2.95 -9.03
N LEU A 44 1.51 -1.85 -9.75
CA LEU A 44 0.38 -0.94 -9.52
C LEU A 44 -0.96 -1.70 -9.49
N GLY A 45 -1.17 -2.63 -10.43
CA GLY A 45 -2.38 -3.46 -10.50
C GLY A 45 -2.57 -4.35 -9.27
N ARG A 46 -1.48 -4.92 -8.75
CA ARG A 46 -1.48 -5.76 -7.54
C ARG A 46 -1.83 -4.97 -6.28
N LEU A 47 -1.44 -3.68 -6.22
CA LEU A 47 -1.84 -2.78 -5.13
C LEU A 47 -3.35 -2.48 -5.18
N ILE A 48 -3.89 -2.18 -6.37
CA ILE A 48 -5.31 -1.84 -6.57
C ILE A 48 -6.23 -3.01 -6.19
N ASN A 49 -5.87 -4.23 -6.61
CA ASN A 49 -6.70 -5.42 -6.43
C ASN A 49 -6.38 -6.24 -5.16
N HIS A 50 -5.51 -5.73 -4.28
CA HIS A 50 -5.10 -6.40 -3.04
C HIS A 50 -4.46 -7.78 -3.25
N THR A 51 -3.62 -7.95 -4.27
CA THR A 51 -2.81 -9.18 -4.44
C THR A 51 -1.31 -8.94 -4.28
N ALA A 52 -0.90 -7.76 -3.78
CA ALA A 52 0.50 -7.42 -3.58
C ALA A 52 1.21 -8.19 -2.45
N GLY A 53 0.47 -8.85 -1.55
CA GLY A 53 1.04 -9.57 -0.40
C GLY A 53 1.52 -8.69 0.76
N ILE A 54 1.36 -7.36 0.64
CA ILE A 54 1.85 -6.38 1.63
C ILE A 54 1.00 -6.44 2.92
N PRO A 55 1.61 -6.63 4.11
CA PRO A 55 0.89 -6.61 5.39
C PRO A 55 0.13 -5.31 5.64
N ASP A 56 -0.98 -5.42 6.37
CA ASP A 56 -1.86 -4.30 6.68
C ASP A 56 -1.40 -3.57 7.95
N TYR A 57 -0.94 -2.31 7.82
CA TYR A 57 -0.53 -1.51 8.97
C TYR A 57 -1.65 -1.35 10.00
N ALA A 58 -2.92 -1.39 9.58
CA ALA A 58 -4.05 -1.21 10.48
C ALA A 58 -4.15 -2.37 11.49
N GLU A 59 -3.80 -3.60 11.09
CA GLU A 59 -3.79 -4.76 12.00
C GLU A 59 -2.77 -4.61 13.13
N VAL A 60 -1.65 -3.92 12.87
CA VAL A 60 -0.67 -3.60 13.92
C VAL A 60 -1.16 -2.46 14.77
N LEU A 61 -1.64 -1.38 14.15
CA LEU A 61 -2.09 -0.20 14.91
C LEU A 61 -3.27 -0.56 15.82
N MET A 62 -4.17 -1.47 15.41
CA MET A 62 -5.27 -1.96 16.25
C MET A 62 -4.81 -2.68 17.53
N GLN A 63 -3.55 -3.09 17.63
CA GLN A 63 -2.98 -3.65 18.86
C GLN A 63 -2.48 -2.57 19.83
N ASP A 64 -2.35 -1.32 19.36
CA ASP A 64 -2.03 -0.18 20.22
C ASP A 64 -3.26 0.18 21.08
N PRO A 65 -3.16 0.19 22.42
CA PRO A 65 -4.25 0.57 23.32
C PRO A 65 -4.84 1.96 23.04
N VAL A 66 -4.08 2.87 22.42
CA VAL A 66 -4.56 4.23 22.12
C VAL A 66 -5.19 4.36 20.73
N TYR A 67 -5.18 3.31 19.90
CA TYR A 67 -5.70 3.37 18.52
C TYR A 67 -7.17 3.76 18.44
N PHE A 68 -7.98 3.32 19.40
CA PHE A 68 -9.41 3.63 19.46
C PHE A 68 -9.73 4.91 20.23
N GLN A 69 -8.71 5.70 20.61
CA GLN A 69 -8.91 6.99 21.24
C GLN A 69 -9.01 8.08 20.16
N ASP A 70 -10.08 8.88 20.20
CA ASP A 70 -10.36 9.92 19.19
C ASP A 70 -9.27 11.01 19.09
N SER A 71 -8.41 11.15 20.10
CA SER A 71 -7.30 12.11 20.11
C SER A 71 -6.03 11.61 19.42
N THR A 72 -5.98 10.35 19.00
CA THR A 72 -4.76 9.76 18.45
C THR A 72 -4.63 10.10 16.96
N LEU A 73 -3.55 10.78 16.60
CA LEU A 73 -3.23 11.13 15.21
C LEU A 73 -1.95 10.41 14.77
N TYR A 74 -2.10 9.49 13.80
CA TYR A 74 -0.97 8.84 13.14
C TYR A 74 -0.55 9.64 11.91
N LYS A 75 0.72 10.05 11.87
CA LYS A 75 1.31 10.70 10.70
C LYS A 75 1.66 9.65 9.64
N PRO A 76 1.80 10.03 8.37
CA PRO A 76 2.31 9.16 7.30
C PRO A 76 3.61 8.42 7.68
N ALA A 77 4.52 9.10 8.38
CA ALA A 77 5.77 8.51 8.86
C ALA A 77 5.56 7.42 9.92
N ASP A 78 4.53 7.54 10.76
CA ASP A 78 4.21 6.53 11.76
C ASP A 78 3.75 5.24 11.07
N ILE A 79 2.89 5.37 10.06
CA ILE A 79 2.40 4.24 9.24
C ILE A 79 3.56 3.52 8.53
N LEU A 80 4.48 4.27 7.91
CA LEU A 80 5.65 3.70 7.24
C LEU A 80 6.57 2.96 8.21
N ASN A 81 6.74 3.46 9.43
CA ASN A 81 7.54 2.80 10.46
C ASN A 81 6.91 1.51 10.97
N THR A 82 5.57 1.42 11.00
CA THR A 82 4.85 0.19 11.36
C THR A 82 5.13 -0.90 10.32
N TYR A 83 5.09 -0.53 9.04
CA TYR A 83 5.25 -1.46 7.93
C TYR A 83 6.70 -1.96 7.74
N ARG A 84 7.71 -1.11 7.93
CA ARG A 84 9.15 -1.43 7.73
C ARG A 84 9.63 -2.68 8.49
N LYS A 85 8.86 -3.17 9.46
CA LYS A 85 9.21 -4.29 10.33
C LYS A 85 8.46 -5.58 9.99
N MET A 86 7.65 -5.59 8.94
CA MET A 86 6.74 -6.69 8.66
C MET A 86 7.13 -7.40 7.36
N PRO A 87 7.33 -8.72 7.39
CA PRO A 87 7.49 -9.49 6.17
C PRO A 87 6.19 -9.48 5.36
N ASN A 88 6.30 -9.71 4.06
CA ASN A 88 5.15 -9.96 3.22
C ASN A 88 4.33 -11.13 3.79
N THR A 89 3.01 -11.01 3.69
CA THR A 89 2.09 -12.04 4.17
C THR A 89 2.05 -13.26 3.26
N GLN A 90 2.55 -13.10 2.03
CA GLN A 90 2.51 -14.06 0.92
C GLN A 90 3.28 -13.49 -0.28
N GLU A 91 3.51 -14.33 -1.30
CA GLU A 91 4.16 -13.90 -2.53
C GLU A 91 3.29 -12.91 -3.34
N PRO A 92 3.89 -11.91 -4.01
CA PRO A 92 3.17 -10.99 -4.88
C PRO A 92 2.40 -11.71 -5.99
N GLY A 93 1.08 -11.57 -5.97
CA GLY A 93 0.14 -12.15 -6.93
C GLY A 93 -0.40 -13.52 -6.56
N GLU A 94 0.02 -14.12 -5.44
CA GLU A 94 -0.39 -15.47 -5.05
C GLU A 94 -1.91 -15.59 -4.82
N LYS A 95 -2.47 -14.71 -4.00
CA LYS A 95 -3.91 -14.67 -3.67
C LYS A 95 -4.34 -13.27 -3.24
N PHE A 96 -5.63 -13.07 -3.05
CA PHE A 96 -6.17 -11.86 -2.46
C PHE A 96 -5.83 -11.78 -0.95
N SER A 97 -5.30 -10.64 -0.53
CA SER A 97 -5.04 -10.27 0.86
C SER A 97 -5.21 -8.77 1.02
N TYR A 98 -6.27 -8.36 1.73
CA TYR A 98 -6.60 -6.95 1.91
C TYR A 98 -5.49 -6.22 2.65
N SER A 99 -5.20 -4.99 2.21
CA SER A 99 -4.09 -4.21 2.77
C SER A 99 -4.39 -2.72 2.67
N ASN A 100 -4.47 -2.04 3.84
CA ASN A 100 -4.50 -0.58 3.85
C ASN A 100 -3.14 0.00 3.45
N THR A 101 -2.04 -0.69 3.75
CA THR A 101 -0.68 -0.30 3.33
C THR A 101 -0.59 -0.18 1.81
N GLY A 102 -1.15 -1.15 1.08
CA GLY A 102 -1.18 -1.08 -0.39
C GLY A 102 -1.88 0.17 -0.93
N TYR A 103 -2.97 0.60 -0.29
CA TYR A 103 -3.69 1.82 -0.68
C TYR A 103 -3.01 3.11 -0.19
N PHE A 104 -2.29 3.06 0.92
CA PHE A 104 -1.44 4.17 1.34
C PHE A 104 -0.32 4.42 0.32
N LEU A 105 0.30 3.34 -0.19
CA LEU A 105 1.28 3.42 -1.27
C LEU A 105 0.67 3.98 -2.57
N LEU A 106 -0.54 3.55 -2.94
CA LEU A 106 -1.26 4.16 -4.08
C LEU A 106 -1.46 5.66 -3.92
N ALA A 107 -1.77 6.13 -2.71
CA ALA A 107 -1.92 7.55 -2.43
C ALA A 107 -0.60 8.34 -2.55
N MET A 108 0.55 7.68 -2.39
CA MET A 108 1.86 8.30 -2.59
C MET A 108 2.27 8.35 -4.07
N ILE A 109 1.67 7.50 -4.93
CA ILE A 109 1.93 7.44 -6.37
C ILE A 109 1.15 8.52 -7.14
N ALA A 110 -0.09 8.82 -6.68
CA ALA A 110 -0.98 9.80 -7.29
C ALA A 110 -0.58 11.25 -6.97
#